data_AF-A0A0G1IZF7-F1
#
_entry.id   AF-A0A0G1IZF7-F1
#
_cell.length_a   1.000
_cell.length_b   1.000
_cell.length_c   1.000
_cell.angle_alpha   90.00
_cell.angle_beta   90.00
_cell.angle_gamma   90.00
#
_symmetry.space_group_name_H-M   'P 1'
#
loop_
_entity.id
_entity.type
_entity.pdbx_description
1 polymer ?
#
loop_
_entity_poly.entity_id
_entity_poly.type
_entity_poly.pdbx_seq_one_letter_code
_entity_poly.pdbx_strand_id
1 'polypeptide(L)'
;MKRISFLYLVSLLFTFFFGIPKVFAFAYPTFPTCANPQGTLLVSYPDGTHGIPGSPTSYTGSDAVYRLNDTTLTQCFCSTYGEGIQTNWWNASSLTDDEVAILRSEGWVSIPDGSVWGLDPGPYMAKNSDYLCGGIGGADVLGLGTGGDILGLATTGNIATVYSVFTLAIIFLGVGILIPRNPYYHDQSNR
;
A
#
# COMPACT_ATOMS: atom_id res chain seq x y z
N MET A 1 1.17 -52.02 0.34
CA MET A 1 1.29 -50.70 1.01
C MET A 1 1.51 -49.51 0.04
N LYS A 2 1.98 -49.69 -1.20
CA LYS A 2 2.25 -48.56 -2.15
C LYS A 2 1.01 -47.83 -2.71
N ARG A 3 -0.17 -48.46 -2.75
CA ARG A 3 -1.38 -47.87 -3.38
C ARG A 3 -2.12 -46.86 -2.49
N ILE A 4 -2.04 -46.99 -1.17
CA ILE A 4 -2.69 -46.07 -0.22
C ILE A 4 -1.95 -44.72 -0.21
N SER A 5 -0.61 -44.73 -0.30
CA SER A 5 0.22 -43.51 -0.33
C SER A 5 -0.04 -42.65 -1.58
N PHE A 6 -0.32 -43.28 -2.73
CA PHE A 6 -0.62 -42.57 -3.98
C PHE A 6 -1.96 -41.82 -3.92
N LEU A 7 -2.98 -42.42 -3.30
CA LEU A 7 -4.31 -41.79 -3.17
C LEU A 7 -4.29 -40.56 -2.24
N TYR A 8 -3.50 -40.58 -1.16
CA TYR A 8 -3.31 -39.40 -0.32
C TYR A 8 -2.59 -38.27 -1.06
N LEU A 9 -1.57 -38.60 -1.87
CA LEU A 9 -0.84 -37.60 -2.65
C LEU A 9 -1.72 -36.95 -3.73
N VAL A 10 -2.57 -37.74 -4.41
CA VAL A 10 -3.54 -37.24 -5.40
C VAL A 10 -4.62 -36.39 -4.74
N SER A 11 -5.14 -36.79 -3.57
CA SER A 11 -6.12 -36.02 -2.80
C SER A 11 -5.57 -34.67 -2.34
N LEU A 12 -4.33 -34.65 -1.85
CA LEU A 12 -3.64 -33.44 -1.38
C LEU A 12 -3.33 -32.47 -2.54
N LEU A 13 -2.97 -33.01 -3.71
CA LEU A 13 -2.86 -32.23 -4.96
C LEU A 13 -4.22 -31.67 -5.38
N PHE A 14 -5.31 -32.44 -5.30
CA PHE A 14 -6.64 -31.99 -5.70
C PHE A 14 -7.16 -30.85 -4.80
N THR A 15 -6.90 -30.89 -3.50
CA THR A 15 -7.26 -29.79 -2.58
C THR A 15 -6.47 -28.50 -2.82
N PHE A 16 -5.26 -28.60 -3.40
CA PHE A 16 -4.44 -27.43 -3.73
C PHE A 16 -4.94 -26.70 -4.99
N PHE A 17 -5.60 -27.41 -5.92
CA PHE A 17 -6.05 -26.83 -7.20
C PHE A 17 -7.47 -26.24 -7.19
N PHE A 18 -8.33 -26.58 -6.23
CA PHE A 18 -9.77 -26.24 -6.30
C PHE A 18 -10.23 -25.07 -5.43
N GLY A 19 -9.33 -24.35 -4.75
CA GLY A 19 -9.73 -23.43 -3.68
C GLY A 19 -9.05 -22.08 -3.62
N ILE A 20 -8.52 -21.52 -4.71
CA ILE A 20 -8.03 -20.13 -4.66
C ILE A 20 -9.23 -19.20 -4.88
N PRO A 21 -9.74 -18.50 -3.85
CA PRO A 21 -10.74 -17.47 -4.06
C PRO A 21 -10.15 -16.41 -4.99
N LYS A 22 -10.96 -15.90 -5.92
CA LYS A 22 -10.54 -14.74 -6.72
C LYS A 22 -10.38 -13.56 -5.78
N VAL A 23 -9.13 -13.14 -5.56
CA VAL A 23 -8.82 -11.89 -4.86
C VAL A 23 -8.90 -10.79 -5.90
N PHE A 24 -9.83 -9.85 -5.71
CA PHE A 24 -9.86 -8.62 -6.49
C PHE A 24 -8.88 -7.63 -5.85
N ALA A 25 -7.91 -7.16 -6.64
CA ALA A 25 -7.03 -6.08 -6.21
C ALA A 25 -7.79 -4.76 -6.41
N PHE A 26 -8.06 -4.06 -5.30
CA PHE A 26 -8.59 -2.71 -5.35
C PHE A 26 -7.46 -1.75 -5.76
N ALA A 27 -7.70 -0.95 -6.80
CA ALA A 27 -6.69 -0.06 -7.38
C ALA A 27 -6.73 1.30 -6.68
N TYR A 28 -5.73 1.56 -5.84
CA TYR A 28 -5.61 2.85 -5.16
C TYR A 28 -5.04 3.91 -6.10
N PRO A 29 -5.58 5.13 -6.10
CA PRO A 29 -4.91 6.24 -6.72
C PRO A 29 -3.59 6.55 -6.01
N THR A 30 -2.60 6.96 -6.79
CA THR A 30 -1.32 7.43 -6.28
C THR A 30 -1.36 8.93 -6.05
N PHE A 31 -0.90 9.39 -4.89
CA PHE A 31 -0.82 10.80 -4.56
C PHE A 31 0.65 11.25 -4.46
N PRO A 32 1.06 12.34 -5.13
CA PRO A 32 2.36 12.95 -4.91
C PRO A 32 2.43 13.53 -3.50
N THR A 33 3.65 13.79 -3.02
CA THR A 33 3.85 14.35 -1.69
C THR A 33 3.74 15.87 -1.70
N CYS A 34 3.25 16.46 -0.62
CA CYS A 34 3.21 17.92 -0.44
C CYS A 34 4.60 18.56 -0.31
N ALA A 35 5.67 17.77 -0.14
CA ALA A 35 7.04 18.24 -0.27
C ALA A 35 7.41 18.59 -1.72
N ASN A 36 6.73 17.99 -2.70
CA ASN A 36 6.88 18.28 -4.13
C ASN A 36 5.51 18.11 -4.83
N PRO A 37 4.55 19.01 -4.58
CA PRO A 37 3.18 18.84 -5.06
C PRO A 37 3.16 18.84 -6.59
N GLN A 38 2.31 17.98 -7.15
CA GLN A 38 2.07 17.89 -8.60
C GLN A 38 0.62 18.27 -8.92
N GLY A 39 0.34 18.48 -10.21
CA GLY A 39 -1.00 18.80 -10.68
C GLY A 39 -1.25 20.30 -10.81
N THR A 40 -2.52 20.66 -10.98
CA THR A 40 -2.95 22.05 -11.18
C THR A 40 -3.38 22.65 -9.85
N LEU A 41 -2.76 23.76 -9.44
CA LEU A 41 -3.18 24.52 -8.26
C LEU A 41 -4.61 25.05 -8.47
N LEU A 42 -5.54 24.67 -7.60
CA LEU A 42 -6.92 25.16 -7.60
C LEU A 42 -7.09 26.38 -6.73
N VAL A 43 -6.55 26.31 -5.51
CA VAL A 43 -6.65 27.37 -4.52
C VAL A 43 -5.44 27.35 -3.60
N SER A 44 -5.04 28.53 -3.15
CA SER A 44 -4.00 28.70 -2.13
C SER A 44 -4.38 29.83 -1.19
N TYR A 45 -4.27 29.56 0.10
CA TYR A 45 -4.44 30.50 1.20
C TYR A 45 -3.08 30.64 1.88
N PRO A 46 -2.45 31.83 1.83
CA PRO A 46 -1.13 32.04 2.42
C PRO A 46 -1.17 32.03 3.95
N ASP A 47 -2.33 32.30 4.54
CA ASP A 47 -2.63 32.20 5.96
C ASP A 47 -4.12 31.91 6.18
N GLY A 48 -4.48 31.52 7.41
CA GLY A 48 -5.86 31.27 7.79
C GLY A 48 -6.01 30.23 8.88
N THR A 49 -7.26 29.98 9.26
CA THR A 49 -7.65 28.84 10.08
C THR A 49 -8.31 27.79 9.20
N HIS A 50 -7.76 26.59 9.22
CA HIS A 50 -8.11 25.48 8.35
C HIS A 50 -8.62 24.28 9.17
N GLY A 51 -9.59 23.57 8.61
CA GLY A 51 -10.00 22.25 9.11
C GLY A 51 -9.19 21.14 8.44
N ILE A 52 -9.09 20.00 9.11
CA ILE A 52 -8.53 18.77 8.54
C ILE A 52 -9.60 17.67 8.64
N PRO A 53 -9.95 16.95 7.55
CA PRO A 53 -10.98 15.93 7.59
C PRO A 53 -10.73 14.87 8.66
N GLY A 54 -11.74 14.56 9.46
CA GLY A 54 -11.62 13.58 10.56
C GLY A 54 -10.88 14.08 11.80
N SER A 55 -10.40 15.34 11.81
CA SER A 55 -9.87 15.99 13.01
C SER A 55 -10.89 16.98 13.56
N PRO A 56 -11.16 16.99 14.88
CA PRO A 56 -11.98 18.03 15.50
C PRO A 56 -11.20 19.33 15.73
N THR A 57 -9.88 19.31 15.52
CA THR A 57 -8.98 20.43 15.80
C THR A 57 -8.97 21.40 14.63
N SER A 58 -8.94 22.70 14.93
CA SER A 58 -8.65 23.75 13.95
C SER A 58 -7.16 24.05 13.94
N TYR A 59 -6.60 24.23 12.75
CA TYR A 59 -5.19 24.49 12.55
C TYR A 59 -5.00 25.88 11.96
N THR A 60 -3.90 26.54 12.30
CA THR A 60 -3.57 27.87 11.76
C THR A 60 -2.29 27.79 10.95
N GLY A 61 -2.31 28.32 9.73
CA GLY A 61 -1.21 28.16 8.79
C GLY A 61 -1.61 28.52 7.37
N SER A 62 -0.79 28.12 6.41
CA SER A 62 -1.09 28.20 4.98
C SER A 62 -1.69 26.89 4.49
N ASP A 63 -2.44 26.95 3.39
CA ASP A 63 -3.07 25.79 2.78
C ASP A 63 -3.13 25.93 1.26
N ALA A 64 -2.94 24.83 0.55
CA ALA A 64 -3.02 24.80 -0.91
C ALA A 64 -3.64 23.49 -1.38
N VAL A 65 -4.54 23.58 -2.37
CA VAL A 65 -5.20 22.41 -2.96
C VAL A 65 -4.81 22.27 -4.42
N TYR A 66 -4.34 21.08 -4.79
CA TYR A 66 -3.90 20.71 -6.12
C TYR A 66 -4.82 19.64 -6.70
N ARG A 67 -5.31 19.85 -7.91
CA ARG A 67 -6.02 18.83 -8.70
C ARG A 67 -5.00 17.96 -9.41
N LEU A 68 -5.03 16.65 -9.14
CA LEU A 68 -4.15 15.68 -9.79
C LEU A 68 -4.79 15.17 -11.08
N ASN A 69 -6.09 14.88 -11.02
CA ASN A 69 -6.95 14.51 -12.14
C ASN A 69 -8.41 14.81 -11.78
N ASP A 70 -9.36 14.28 -12.55
CA ASP A 70 -10.80 14.55 -12.37
C ASP A 70 -11.38 14.00 -11.06
N THR A 71 -10.79 12.95 -10.49
CA THR A 71 -11.29 12.27 -9.30
C THR A 71 -10.39 12.41 -8.08
N THR A 72 -9.17 12.90 -8.21
CA THR A 72 -8.23 13.01 -7.08
C THR A 72 -7.61 14.40 -6.91
N LEU A 73 -7.49 14.79 -5.65
CA LEU A 73 -6.87 16.04 -5.23
C LEU A 73 -5.91 15.81 -4.06
N THR A 74 -4.95 16.71 -3.91
CA THR A 74 -4.06 16.77 -2.75
C THR A 74 -4.16 18.14 -2.13
N GLN A 75 -4.50 18.19 -0.85
CA GLN A 75 -4.44 19.39 -0.03
C GLN A 75 -3.18 19.35 0.83
N CYS A 76 -2.47 20.46 0.87
CA CYS A 76 -1.21 20.63 1.57
C CYS A 76 -1.35 21.76 2.58
N PHE A 77 -1.69 21.38 3.81
CA PHE A 77 -1.72 22.30 4.93
C PHE A 77 -0.33 22.42 5.55
N CYS A 78 0.10 23.64 5.84
CA CYS A 78 1.34 23.93 6.54
C CYS A 78 1.10 24.87 7.72
N SER A 79 1.29 24.38 8.93
CA SER A 79 1.13 25.19 10.14
C SER A 79 2.17 26.31 10.23
N THR A 80 1.88 27.31 11.05
CA THR A 80 2.84 28.36 11.41
C THR A 80 4.10 27.84 12.13
N TYR A 81 4.11 26.58 12.58
CA TYR A 81 5.21 25.94 13.28
C TYR A 81 6.04 24.98 12.40
N GLY A 82 5.72 24.86 11.10
CA GLY A 82 6.44 23.99 10.16
C GLY A 82 5.96 22.53 10.13
N GLU A 83 4.93 22.20 10.91
CA GLU A 83 4.24 20.91 10.83
C GLU A 83 3.24 20.96 9.68
N GLY A 84 3.35 20.02 8.75
CA GLY A 84 2.48 19.92 7.59
C GLY A 84 1.54 18.72 7.66
N ILE A 85 0.33 18.88 7.14
CA ILE A 85 -0.63 17.79 6.96
C ILE A 85 -1.03 17.73 5.50
N GLN A 86 -0.75 16.60 4.86
CA GLN A 86 -1.22 16.28 3.53
C GLN A 86 -2.56 15.55 3.65
N THR A 87 -3.59 16.06 2.97
CA THR A 87 -4.88 15.37 2.83
C THR A 87 -5.04 14.91 1.39
N ASN A 88 -5.14 13.59 1.20
CA ASN A 88 -5.45 12.97 -0.07
C ASN A 88 -6.94 12.83 -0.22
N TRP A 89 -7.49 13.41 -1.28
CA TRP A 89 -8.91 13.42 -1.58
C TRP A 89 -9.19 12.54 -2.78
N TRP A 90 -10.11 11.60 -2.63
CA TRP A 90 -10.61 10.75 -3.71
C TRP A 90 -12.12 10.88 -3.83
N ASN A 91 -12.60 11.37 -4.97
CA ASN A 91 -14.02 11.41 -5.30
C ASN A 91 -14.57 9.97 -5.31
N ALA A 92 -15.53 9.73 -4.43
CA ALA A 92 -16.09 8.43 -4.14
C ALA A 92 -17.33 8.11 -4.98
N SER A 93 -17.70 8.96 -5.95
CA SER A 93 -18.92 8.78 -6.75
C SER A 93 -18.92 7.51 -7.58
N SER A 94 -17.74 6.99 -7.92
CA SER A 94 -17.57 5.73 -8.64
C SER A 94 -17.31 4.52 -7.73
N LEU A 95 -17.22 4.72 -6.41
CA LEU A 95 -16.92 3.65 -5.46
C LEU A 95 -18.20 2.97 -4.99
N THR A 96 -18.11 1.65 -4.84
CA THR A 96 -19.14 0.83 -4.21
C THR A 96 -19.08 0.92 -2.68
N ASP A 97 -20.17 0.55 -2.00
CA ASP A 97 -20.23 0.56 -0.54
C ASP A 97 -19.16 -0.35 0.09
N ASP A 98 -18.87 -1.49 -0.53
CA ASP A 98 -17.83 -2.42 -0.08
C ASP A 98 -16.43 -1.80 -0.17
N GLU A 99 -16.14 -1.06 -1.26
CA GLU A 99 -14.87 -0.36 -1.43
C GLU A 99 -14.72 0.79 -0.42
N VAL A 100 -15.79 1.54 -0.17
CA VAL A 100 -15.83 2.57 0.88
C VAL A 100 -15.60 1.94 2.26
N ALA A 101 -16.17 0.77 2.54
CA ALA A 101 -15.95 0.05 3.79
C ALA A 101 -14.49 -0.40 3.97
N ILE A 102 -13.86 -0.91 2.91
CA ILE A 102 -12.42 -1.25 2.90
C ILE A 102 -11.59 0.01 3.19
N LEU A 103 -11.84 1.11 2.49
CA LEU A 103 -11.10 2.36 2.71
C LEU A 103 -11.26 2.89 4.13
N ARG A 104 -12.46 2.83 4.72
CA ARG A 104 -12.67 3.20 6.13
C ARG A 104 -11.84 2.35 7.08
N SER A 105 -11.74 1.04 6.81
CA SER A 105 -10.91 0.14 7.62
C SER A 105 -9.41 0.46 7.53
N GLU A 106 -8.97 1.16 6.47
CA GLU A 106 -7.60 1.63 6.26
C GLU A 106 -7.36 3.07 6.73
N GLY A 107 -8.30 3.64 7.47
CA GLY A 107 -8.19 4.98 8.05
C GLY A 107 -8.60 6.11 7.10
N TRP A 108 -9.26 5.83 5.99
CA TRP A 108 -9.89 6.88 5.18
C TRP A 108 -11.17 7.38 5.86
N VAL A 109 -11.37 8.69 5.83
CA VAL A 109 -12.55 9.37 6.36
C VAL A 109 -13.52 9.61 5.21
N SER A 110 -14.79 9.23 5.41
CA SER A 110 -15.84 9.44 4.42
C SER A 110 -16.47 10.82 4.61
N ILE A 111 -16.49 11.60 3.55
CA ILE A 111 -17.04 12.95 3.49
C ILE A 111 -18.27 12.90 2.56
N PRO A 112 -19.49 13.06 3.10
CA PRO A 112 -20.72 12.91 2.32
C PRO A 112 -20.86 13.93 1.19
N ASP A 113 -20.36 15.15 1.41
CA ASP A 113 -20.37 16.21 0.42
C ASP A 113 -19.08 17.04 0.51
N GLY A 114 -18.32 17.11 -0.58
CA GLY A 114 -17.11 17.90 -0.70
C GLY A 114 -17.35 19.41 -0.75
N SER A 115 -18.57 19.87 -1.00
CA SER A 115 -18.89 21.30 -1.12
C SER A 115 -18.56 22.08 0.17
N VAL A 116 -18.73 21.46 1.34
CA VAL A 116 -18.40 22.06 2.64
C VAL A 116 -16.89 22.22 2.86
N TRP A 117 -16.08 21.58 2.03
CA TRP A 117 -14.62 21.67 1.98
C TRP A 117 -14.12 22.48 0.76
N GLY A 118 -15.03 23.15 0.04
CA GLY A 118 -14.68 23.91 -1.17
C GLY A 118 -14.30 23.05 -2.38
N LEU A 119 -14.69 21.78 -2.38
CA LEU A 119 -14.53 20.87 -3.51
C LEU A 119 -15.81 20.85 -4.38
N ASP A 120 -15.73 20.20 -5.53
CA ASP A 120 -16.90 19.92 -6.35
C ASP A 120 -17.94 19.12 -5.52
N PRO A 121 -19.25 19.39 -5.66
CA PRO A 121 -20.27 18.67 -4.89
C PRO A 121 -20.23 17.16 -5.14
N GLY A 122 -20.32 16.37 -4.07
CA GLY A 122 -20.33 14.91 -4.15
C GLY A 122 -19.55 14.22 -3.03
N PRO A 123 -19.62 12.88 -2.95
CA PRO A 123 -18.97 12.13 -1.89
C PRO A 123 -17.46 12.04 -2.14
N TYR A 124 -16.68 12.14 -1.07
CA TYR A 124 -15.22 11.98 -1.09
C TYR A 124 -14.74 11.05 0.02
N MET A 125 -13.59 10.43 -0.21
CA MET A 125 -12.77 9.79 0.80
C MET A 125 -11.53 10.66 1.02
N ALA A 126 -11.22 10.96 2.28
CA ALA A 126 -10.06 11.75 2.66
C ALA A 126 -9.10 10.91 3.52
N LYS A 127 -7.79 11.02 3.27
CA LYS A 127 -6.78 10.39 4.13
C LYS A 127 -5.64 11.36 4.41
N ASN A 128 -5.32 11.49 5.69
CA ASN A 128 -4.31 12.43 6.16
C ASN A 128 -2.97 11.70 6.34
N SER A 129 -1.89 12.42 6.07
CA SER A 129 -0.53 12.00 6.40
C SER A 129 0.30 13.22 6.78
N ASP A 130 1.11 13.09 7.82
CA ASP A 130 1.99 14.17 8.26
C ASP A 130 3.18 14.35 7.30
N TYR A 131 3.61 15.59 7.13
CA TYR A 131 4.85 15.93 6.42
C TYR A 131 5.51 17.16 7.06
N LEU A 132 6.76 17.44 6.71
CA LEU A 132 7.45 18.64 7.15
C LEU A 132 7.31 19.72 6.08
N CYS A 133 6.75 20.86 6.47
CA CYS A 133 6.54 22.00 5.60
C CYS A 133 7.40 23.18 6.08
N GLY A 134 7.69 24.15 5.21
CA GLY A 134 8.53 25.28 5.60
C GLY A 134 10.03 24.94 5.74
N GLY A 135 10.51 23.93 5.00
CA GLY A 135 11.95 23.73 4.83
C GLY A 135 12.59 25.03 4.33
N ILE A 136 13.55 25.54 5.11
CA ILE A 136 14.40 26.67 4.74
C ILE A 136 15.11 26.31 3.43
N GLY A 137 14.56 26.76 2.31
CA GLY A 137 15.34 26.90 1.09
C GLY A 137 16.37 28.00 1.31
N GLY A 138 17.57 27.64 1.78
CA GLY A 138 18.71 28.57 1.83
C GLY A 138 19.53 28.61 3.12
N ALA A 139 19.87 27.45 3.72
CA ALA A 139 21.03 27.38 4.60
C ALA A 139 21.87 26.17 4.21
N ASP A 140 23.08 26.42 3.73
CA ASP A 140 24.19 25.46 3.65
C ASP A 140 24.33 24.76 5.00
N VAL A 141 23.79 23.55 5.12
CA VAL A 141 24.14 22.64 6.22
C VAL A 141 25.23 21.73 5.68
N LEU A 142 26.46 22.18 5.86
CA LEU A 142 27.65 21.36 5.72
C LEU A 142 27.57 20.19 6.71
N GLY A 143 27.20 19.01 6.19
CA GLY A 143 27.61 17.74 6.75
C GLY A 143 26.63 17.06 7.71
N LEU A 144 26.45 15.76 7.44
CA LEU A 144 25.88 14.69 8.27
C LEU A 144 24.35 14.60 8.36
N GLY A 145 23.84 13.64 7.58
CA GLY A 145 22.50 13.08 7.74
C GLY A 145 22.00 12.22 6.58
N THR A 146 22.88 11.66 5.74
CA THR A 146 22.50 10.69 4.71
C THR A 146 22.03 9.38 5.35
N GLY A 147 20.84 8.93 4.97
CA GLY A 147 20.55 7.50 4.86
C GLY A 147 19.88 6.86 6.05
N GLY A 148 18.75 7.41 6.50
CA GLY A 148 17.74 6.65 7.21
C GLY A 148 16.79 5.94 6.24
N ASP A 149 17.33 5.19 5.28
CA ASP A 149 16.53 4.20 4.55
C ASP A 149 16.13 3.14 5.58
N ILE A 150 14.96 3.35 6.18
CA ILE A 150 14.24 2.31 6.88
C ILE A 150 14.07 1.20 5.86
N LEU A 151 14.85 0.14 6.09
CA LEU A 151 14.77 -1.18 5.52
C LEU A 151 13.49 -1.32 4.70
N GLY A 152 13.64 -1.35 3.39
CA GLY A 152 12.69 -2.05 2.56
C GLY A 152 12.56 -3.45 3.14
N LEU A 153 11.62 -3.63 4.07
CA LEU A 153 10.79 -4.81 4.12
C LEU A 153 10.39 -4.94 2.66
N ALA A 154 11.06 -5.86 1.96
CA ALA A 154 10.64 -6.29 0.65
C ALA A 154 9.14 -6.34 0.72
N THR A 155 8.45 -5.55 -0.11
CA THR A 155 6.99 -5.59 -0.22
C THR A 155 6.64 -7.07 -0.18
N THR A 156 6.10 -7.53 0.95
CA THR A 156 6.00 -8.96 1.17
C THR A 156 4.89 -9.34 0.22
N GLY A 157 5.27 -9.80 -0.97
CA GLY A 157 4.34 -10.32 -1.95
C GLY A 157 3.40 -11.24 -1.20
N ASN A 158 2.11 -11.15 -1.52
CA ASN A 158 0.99 -11.82 -0.88
C ASN A 158 1.43 -12.95 0.08
N ILE A 159 1.17 -12.80 1.37
CA ILE A 159 1.59 -13.77 2.41
C ILE A 159 1.14 -15.20 2.09
N ALA A 160 0.03 -15.36 1.36
CA ALA A 160 -0.42 -16.65 0.84
C ALA A 160 0.56 -17.24 -0.19
N THR A 161 1.12 -16.42 -1.06
CA THR A 161 2.20 -16.81 -1.98
C THR A 161 3.42 -17.28 -1.20
N VAL A 162 3.87 -16.54 -0.18
CA VAL A 162 5.03 -16.92 0.64
C VAL A 162 4.83 -18.29 1.29
N TYR A 163 3.68 -18.54 1.90
CA TYR A 163 3.37 -19.85 2.47
C TYR A 163 3.30 -20.94 1.41
N SER A 164 2.71 -20.67 0.24
CA SER A 164 2.62 -21.66 -0.84
C SER A 164 4.00 -22.11 -1.35
N VAL A 165 4.94 -21.19 -1.59
CA VAL A 165 6.29 -21.54 -2.06
C VAL A 165 7.09 -22.26 -0.97
N PHE A 166 6.92 -21.86 0.29
CA PHE A 166 7.57 -22.50 1.43
C PHE A 166 7.10 -23.94 1.63
N THR A 167 5.79 -24.18 1.60
CA THR A 167 5.23 -25.54 1.71
C THR A 167 5.66 -26.41 0.53
N LEU A 168 5.67 -25.86 -0.70
CA LEU A 168 6.16 -26.55 -1.89
C LEU A 168 7.63 -26.98 -1.73
N ALA A 169 8.48 -26.10 -1.19
CA ALA A 169 9.89 -26.40 -0.95
C ALA A 169 10.10 -27.56 0.04
N ILE A 170 9.32 -27.60 1.14
CA ILE A 170 9.36 -28.71 2.10
C ILE A 170 8.94 -30.03 1.46
N ILE A 171 7.92 -30.01 0.60
CA ILE A 171 7.46 -31.21 -0.12
C ILE A 171 8.56 -31.73 -1.05
N PHE A 172 9.19 -30.86 -1.84
CA PHE A 172 10.30 -31.26 -2.72
C PHE A 172 11.51 -31.79 -1.95
N LEU A 173 11.83 -31.18 -0.81
CA LEU A 173 12.90 -31.66 0.07
C LEU A 173 12.58 -33.05 0.62
N GLY A 174 11.35 -33.26 1.09
CA GLY A 174 10.89 -34.56 1.60
C GLY A 174 10.93 -35.66 0.54
N VAL A 175 10.51 -35.35 -0.69
CA VAL A 175 10.59 -36.29 -1.82
C VAL A 175 12.05 -36.61 -2.17
N GLY A 176 12.93 -35.62 -2.19
CA GLY A 176 14.36 -35.81 -2.46
C GLY A 176 15.05 -36.76 -1.49
N ILE A 177 14.64 -36.75 -0.21
CA ILE A 177 15.15 -37.67 0.81
C ILE A 177 14.60 -39.09 0.63
N LEU A 178 13.36 -39.22 0.14
CA LEU A 178 12.68 -40.51 -0.04
C LEU A 178 13.06 -41.24 -1.35
N ILE A 179 13.76 -40.58 -2.28
CA ILE A 179 14.30 -41.24 -3.48
C ILE A 179 15.53 -42.06 -3.06
N PRO A 180 15.47 -43.41 -3.11
CA PRO A 180 16.63 -44.23 -2.79
C PRO A 180 17.75 -43.94 -3.80
N ARG A 181 18.95 -43.60 -3.29
CA ARG A 181 20.16 -43.49 -4.11
C ARG A 181 20.46 -44.88 -4.68
N ASN A 182 20.19 -45.09 -5.96
CA ASN A 182 20.45 -46.37 -6.62
C ASN A 182 21.97 -46.59 -6.72
N PRO A 183 22.57 -47.57 -6.00
CA PRO A 183 23.99 -47.82 -6.05
C PRO A 183 24.28 -48.87 -7.14
N TYR A 184 24.13 -48.49 -8.40
CA TYR A 184 24.50 -49.36 -9.53
C TYR A 184 25.34 -48.59 -10.53
N TYR A 185 26.53 -48.18 -10.11
CA TYR A 185 27.60 -47.84 -11.05
C TYR A 185 28.96 -48.06 -10.40
N HIS A 186 29.33 -49.30 -10.14
CA HIS A 186 30.74 -49.66 -10.13
C HIS A 186 30.93 -51.13 -10.49
N ASP A 187 31.84 -51.30 -11.44
CA ASP A 187 32.58 -52.50 -11.80
C ASP A 187 32.06 -53.36 -12.97
N GLN A 188 32.46 -52.95 -14.19
CA GLN A 188 32.85 -53.89 -15.24
C GLN A 188 34.21 -53.44 -15.81
N SER A 189 35.28 -53.65 -15.05
CA SER A 189 36.63 -53.72 -15.61
C SER A 189 37.31 -55.02 -15.23
N ASN A 190 36.83 -56.14 -15.78
CA ASN A 190 37.65 -57.33 -16.00
C ASN A 190 36.92 -58.32 -16.91
N ARG A 191 37.12 -58.17 -18.22
CA ARG A 191 37.20 -59.28 -19.17
C ARG A 191 37.86 -58.85 -20.47
#